data_AF-A0A966G3A4-F1
#
_entry.id   AF-A0A966G3A4-F1
#
_cell.length_a   1.000
_cell.length_b   1.000
_cell.length_c   1.000
_cell.angle_alpha   90.00
_cell.angle_beta   90.00
_cell.angle_gamma   90.00
#
_symmetry.space_group_name_H-M   'P 1'
#
loop_
_entity.id
_entity.type
_entity.pdbx_description
1 polymer ?
#
loop_
_entity_poly.entity_id
_entity_poly.type
_entity_poly.pdbx_seq_one_letter_code
_entity_poly.pdbx_strand_id
1 'polypeptide(L)' 'MSTNNSEIQNQARSVLDAIAFTPFEQCQPLSRDFSDIPDCPGIYAVRHRYQGLLYIGKTALLI' A
#
# COMPACT_ATOMS: atom_id res chain seq x y z
N MET A 1 -9.17 -7.09 25.85
CA MET A 1 -8.99 -5.70 25.40
C MET A 1 -10.04 -5.45 24.32
N SER A 2 -11.05 -4.58 24.55
CA SER A 2 -11.96 -4.23 23.47
C SER A 2 -11.20 -3.32 22.52
N THR A 3 -10.77 -3.84 21.39
CA THR A 3 -10.23 -3.04 20.31
C THR A 3 -11.26 -1.97 19.99
N ASN A 4 -10.90 -0.70 20.16
CA ASN A 4 -11.81 0.41 19.90
C ASN A 4 -11.99 0.46 18.38
N ASN A 5 -13.05 -0.19 17.88
CA ASN A 5 -13.24 -0.43 16.45
C ASN A 5 -13.17 0.87 15.62
N SER A 6 -13.54 2.00 16.22
CA SER A 6 -13.41 3.33 15.62
C SER A 6 -11.96 3.75 15.36
N GLU A 7 -11.04 3.48 16.28
CA GLU A 7 -9.61 3.82 16.12
C GLU A 7 -8.98 2.99 14.99
N ILE A 8 -9.27 1.69 14.94
CA ILE A 8 -8.80 0.82 13.84
C ILE A 8 -9.38 1.29 12.51
N GLN A 9 -10.68 1.61 12.45
CA GLN A 9 -11.30 2.11 11.23
C GLN A 9 -10.67 3.42 10.77
N ASN A 10 -10.35 4.33 11.69
CA ASN A 10 -9.69 5.59 11.38
C ASN A 10 -8.26 5.36 10.85
N GLN A 11 -7.51 4.44 11.46
CA GLN A 11 -6.17 4.07 10.97
C GLN A 11 -6.24 3.43 9.58
N ALA A 12 -7.16 2.49 9.37
CA ALA A 12 -7.36 1.86 8.06
C ALA A 12 -7.76 2.89 7.00
N ARG A 13 -8.62 3.84 7.35
CA ARG A 13 -9.00 4.96 6.47
C ARG A 13 -7.78 5.78 6.08
N SER A 14 -6.95 6.17 7.04
CA SER A 14 -5.73 6.94 6.77
C SER A 14 -4.77 6.21 5.83
N VAL A 15 -4.61 4.89 5.97
CA VAL A 15 -3.77 4.08 5.07
C VAL A 15 -4.38 4.00 3.67
N LEU A 16 -5.70 3.78 3.58
CA LEU A 16 -6.41 3.74 2.29
C LEU A 16 -6.35 5.08 1.57
N ASP A 17 -6.52 6.19 2.28
CA ASP A 17 -6.45 7.53 1.70
C ASP A 17 -5.03 7.81 1.18
N ALA A 18 -3.99 7.45 1.94
CA ALA A 18 -2.62 7.56 1.46
C ALA A 18 -2.41 6.78 0.15
N ILE A 19 -2.87 5.53 0.07
CA ILE A 19 -2.75 4.70 -1.14
C ILE A 19 -3.56 5.28 -2.32
N ALA A 20 -4.79 5.71 -2.07
CA ALA A 20 -5.73 6.17 -3.09
C ALA A 20 -5.34 7.53 -3.67
N PHE A 21 -4.76 8.42 -2.86
CA PHE A 21 -4.48 9.81 -3.25
C PHE A 21 -3.00 10.13 -3.49
N THR A 22 -2.07 9.19 -3.26
CA THR A 22 -0.66 9.37 -3.66
C THR A 22 -0.56 9.62 -5.18
N PRO A 23 0.05 10.73 -5.63
CA PRO A 23 0.28 11.01 -7.04
C PRO A 23 1.17 9.96 -7.70
N PHE A 24 0.96 9.72 -8.99
CA PHE A 24 1.75 8.73 -9.74
C PHE A 24 3.25 9.07 -9.74
N GLU A 25 3.59 10.36 -9.79
CA GLU A 25 4.95 10.88 -9.80
C GLU A 25 5.70 10.64 -8.50
N GLN A 26 4.98 10.31 -7.42
CA GLN A 26 5.54 9.95 -6.12
C GLN A 26 5.61 8.43 -5.90
N CYS A 27 5.09 7.63 -6.84
CA CYS A 27 5.18 6.18 -6.77
C CYS A 27 6.59 5.71 -7.16
N GLN A 28 7.05 4.63 -6.52
CA GLN A 28 8.28 3.97 -6.94
C GLN A 28 8.06 3.26 -8.29
N PRO A 29 8.96 3.44 -9.28
CA PRO A 29 8.90 2.70 -10.53
C PRO A 29 8.99 1.19 -10.29
N LEU A 30 8.12 0.42 -10.93
CA LEU A 30 8.11 -1.03 -10.83
C LEU A 30 8.94 -1.63 -11.97
N SER A 31 10.12 -2.16 -11.64
CA SER A 31 10.97 -2.92 -12.56
C SER A 31 10.67 -4.42 -12.49
N ARG A 32 11.12 -5.20 -13.49
CA ARG A 32 10.90 -6.67 -13.52
C ARG A 32 11.74 -7.45 -12.51
N ASP A 33 12.85 -6.86 -12.07
CA ASP A 33 13.79 -7.42 -11.10
C ASP A 33 13.47 -7.01 -9.66
N PHE A 34 12.50 -6.11 -9.45
CA PHE A 34 12.03 -5.66 -8.13
C PHE A 34 13.14 -5.16 -7.19
N SER A 35 14.26 -4.72 -7.75
CA SER A 35 15.48 -4.35 -7.03
C SER A 35 15.30 -3.16 -6.10
N ASP A 36 14.36 -2.26 -6.42
CA ASP A 36 14.07 -1.05 -5.63
C ASP A 36 12.86 -1.22 -4.68
N ILE A 37 12.33 -2.44 -4.51
CA ILE A 37 11.22 -2.70 -3.59
C ILE A 37 11.76 -3.11 -2.22
N PRO A 38 11.22 -2.56 -1.12
CA PRO A 38 11.54 -3.01 0.23
C PRO A 38 11.31 -4.52 0.41
N ASP A 39 12.27 -5.20 1.02
CA ASP A 39 12.24 -6.64 1.32
C ASP A 39 11.49 -6.97 2.63
N CYS A 40 10.75 -6.02 3.19
CA CYS A 40 10.06 -6.13 4.45
C CYS A 40 8.54 -6.33 4.28
N PRO A 41 7.85 -6.94 5.28
CA PRO A 41 6.39 -7.01 5.29
C PRO A 41 5.74 -5.64 5.25
N GLY A 42 4.60 -5.56 4.58
CA GLY A 42 3.86 -4.32 4.47
C GLY A 42 2.67 -4.41 3.55
N ILE A 43 1.97 -3.28 3.41
CA ILE A 43 0.91 -3.09 2.43
C ILE A 43 1.51 -2.31 1.26
N TYR A 44 1.23 -2.75 0.04
CA TYR A 44 1.69 -2.10 -1.18
C TYR A 44 0.55 -1.93 -2.17
N ALA A 45 0.73 -1.02 -3.12
CA ALA A 45 -0.25 -0.70 -4.14
C ALA A 45 0.43 -0.58 -5.51
N VAL A 46 -0.20 -1.13 -6.53
CA VAL A 46 0.22 -0.99 -7.93
C VAL A 46 -0.66 0.04 -8.60
N ARG A 47 -0.05 1.13 -9.05
CA ARG A 47 -0.73 2.22 -9.75
C ARG A 47 -0.22 2.32 -11.18
N HIS A 48 -1.14 2.38 -12.13
CA HIS A 48 -0.86 2.70 -13.52
C HIS A 48 -1.17 4.16 -13.81
N ARG A 49 -0.31 4.84 -14.57
CA ARG A 49 -0.39 6.28 -14.81
C ARG A 49 -1.76 6.76 -15.31
N TYR A 50 -2.38 6.00 -16.21
CA TYR A 50 -3.64 6.38 -16.87
C TYR A 50 -4.86 5.63 -16.36
N GLN A 51 -4.65 4.48 -15.70
CA GLN A 51 -5.74 3.63 -15.21
C GLN A 51 -5.97 3.79 -13.70
N GLY A 52 -5.06 4.48 -13.01
CA GLY A 52 -5.13 4.67 -11.57
C GLY A 52 -4.67 3.42 -10.82
N LEU A 53 -5.24 3.20 -9.64
CA LEU A 53 -4.91 2.08 -8.76
C LEU A 53 -5.44 0.77 -9.34
N LEU A 54 -4.54 -0.19 -9.59
CA LEU A 54 -4.87 -1.49 -10.18
C LEU A 54 -4.97 -2.61 -9.15
N TYR A 55 -4.16 -2.54 -8.10
CA TYR A 55 -4.06 -3.62 -7.10
C TYR A 55 -3.57 -3.08 -5.75
N ILE A 56 -4.11 -3.64 -4.68
CA ILE A 56 -3.57 -3.48 -3.31
C ILE A 56 -3.22 -4.87 -2.82
N GLY A 57 -1.96 -5.04 -2.40
CA GLY A 57 -1.44 -6.28 -1.85
C GLY A 57 -0.93 -6.09 -0.43
N LYS A 58 -0.74 -7.21 0.25
CA LYS A 58 -0.01 -7.27 1.51
C LYS A 58 1.05 -8.36 1.43
N THR A 59 2.22 -8.09 1.97
CA THR A 59 3.26 -9.09 2.19
C THR A 59 3.36 -9.31 3.69
N ALA A 60 3.33 -10.58 4.09
CA ALA A 60 3.61 -11.00 5.46
C ALA A 60 4.87 -11.87 5.44
N LEU A 61 5.68 -11.79 6.51
CA LEU A 61 6.72 -12.78 6.74
C LEU A 61 6.06 -14.15 6.89
N LEU A 62 6.46 -15.10 6.07
CA LEU A 62 6.25 -16.52 6.33
C LEU A 62 7.28 -16.90 7.39
N ILE A 63 6.84 -16.93 8.64
CA ILE A 63 7.58 -17.56 9.74
C ILE A 63 7.19 -19.04 9.75
#